data_AF-A0A7X6L5E8-F1
#
_entry.id   AF-A0A7X6L5E8-F1
#
_cell.length_a   1.000
_cell.length_b   1.000
_cell.length_c   1.000
_cell.angle_alpha   90.00
_cell.angle_beta   90.00
_cell.angle_gamma   90.00
#
_symmetry.space_group_name_H-M   'P 1'
#
loop_
_entity.id
_entity.type
_entity.pdbx_description
1 polymer ?
#
loop_
_entity_poly.entity_id
_entity_poly.type
_entity_poly.pdbx_seq_one_letter_code
_entity_poly.pdbx_strand_id
1 'polypeptide(L)'
;MKLLFISSGPVTWSTRWLWLRQTLYLRIRGVSRAPGYTGENQWNPRREYGGWVIRPASGWRRIRWITPPLHYTRAIPADDMYVVGTWMLEKLEK
;
A
#
# COMPACT_ATOMS: atom_id res chain seq x y z
N MET A 1 -34.27 18.72 17.78
CA MET A 1 -32.99 18.29 17.19
C MET A 1 -32.84 18.94 15.82
N LYS A 2 -31.91 19.91 15.66
CA LYS A 2 -31.64 20.53 14.35
C LYS A 2 -30.64 19.64 13.59
N LEU A 3 -31.13 18.93 12.57
CA LEU A 3 -30.28 18.24 11.60
C LEU A 3 -29.52 19.29 10.78
N LEU A 4 -28.21 19.41 11.02
CA LEU A 4 -27.32 20.16 10.16
C LEU A 4 -27.21 19.40 8.84
N PHE A 5 -28.01 19.80 7.85
CA PHE A 5 -27.90 19.32 6.49
C PHE A 5 -26.60 19.89 5.92
N ILE A 6 -25.53 19.11 5.95
CA ILE A 6 -24.28 19.45 5.27
C ILE A 6 -24.55 19.26 3.77
N SER A 7 -25.21 20.25 3.18
CA SER A 7 -25.27 20.41 1.74
C SER A 7 -23.83 20.63 1.27
N SER A 8 -23.26 19.62 0.64
CA SER A 8 -22.04 19.78 -0.13
C SER A 8 -22.40 20.70 -1.29
N GLY A 9 -22.07 21.98 -1.16
CA GLY A 9 -22.25 22.96 -2.23
C GLY A 9 -21.63 22.49 -3.55
N PRO A 10 -21.98 23.13 -4.68
CA PRO A 10 -21.54 22.68 -6.00
C PRO A 10 -20.02 22.50 -6.02
N VAL A 11 -19.56 21.35 -6.49
CA VAL A 11 -18.14 21.02 -6.59
C VAL A 11 -17.50 21.99 -7.59
N THR A 12 -16.93 23.08 -7.07
CA THR A 12 -16.27 24.10 -7.88
C THR A 12 -14.92 23.58 -8.37
N TRP A 13 -14.38 24.21 -9.41
CA TRP A 13 -13.05 23.91 -9.93
C TRP A 13 -11.95 24.04 -8.87
N SER A 14 -12.10 24.98 -7.91
CA SER A 14 -11.18 25.12 -6.78
C SER A 14 -11.27 23.93 -5.82
N THR A 15 -12.48 23.41 -5.53
CA THR A 15 -12.65 22.18 -4.74
C THR A 15 -12.00 20.98 -5.41
N ARG A 16 -12.14 20.83 -6.74
CA ARG A 16 -11.50 19.76 -7.51
C ARG A 16 -9.97 19.87 -7.47
N TRP A 17 -9.44 21.08 -7.63
CA TRP A 17 -8.00 21.32 -7.59
C TRP A 17 -7.40 21.05 -6.20
N LEU A 18 -8.09 21.49 -5.14
CA LEU A 18 -7.70 21.20 -3.76
C LEU A 18 -7.70 19.70 -3.48
N TRP A 19 -8.73 18.98 -3.92
CA TRP A 19 -8.78 17.52 -3.82
C TRP A 19 -7.61 16.87 -4.55
N LEU A 20 -7.36 17.23 -5.81
CA LEU A 20 -6.24 16.69 -6.58
C LEU A 20 -4.90 16.95 -5.89
N ARG A 21 -4.66 18.19 -5.45
CA ARG A 21 -3.44 18.58 -4.73
C ARG A 21 -3.28 17.78 -3.44
N GLN A 22 -4.35 17.64 -2.66
CA GLN A 22 -4.34 16.87 -1.42
C GLN A 22 -4.06 15.38 -1.69
N THR A 23 -4.70 14.79 -2.69
CA THR A 23 -4.49 13.40 -3.09
C THR A 23 -3.05 13.16 -3.54
N LEU A 24 -2.50 14.05 -4.38
CA LEU A 24 -1.11 13.98 -4.82
C LEU A 24 -0.13 14.15 -3.65
N TYR A 25 -0.36 15.12 -2.77
CA TYR A 25 0.47 15.35 -1.59
C TYR A 25 0.49 14.12 -0.67
N LEU A 26 -0.68 13.53 -0.38
CA LEU A 26 -0.75 12.32 0.44
C LEU A 26 -0.05 11.13 -0.23
N ARG A 27 -0.16 11.01 -1.56
CA ARG A 27 0.52 9.95 -2.33
C ARG A 27 2.04 10.11 -2.28
N ILE A 28 2.54 11.32 -2.50
CA ILE A 28 3.98 11.65 -2.42
C ILE A 28 4.47 11.42 -0.99
N ARG A 29 3.78 11.95 0.02
CA ARG A 29 4.15 11.78 1.43
C ARG A 29 4.19 10.30 1.83
N GLY A 30 3.29 9.47 1.32
CA GLY A 30 3.29 8.02 1.55
C GLY A 30 4.47 7.29 0.91
N VAL A 31 5.05 7.83 -0.17
CA VAL A 31 6.23 7.29 -0.87
C VAL A 31 7.52 7.82 -0.26
N SER A 32 7.56 9.09 0.15
CA SER A 32 8.73 9.72 0.77
C SER A 32 9.01 9.26 2.20
N ARG A 33 8.04 8.58 2.86
CA ARG A 33 8.30 7.92 4.14
C ARG A 33 9.39 6.88 3.96
N ALA A 34 10.37 6.86 4.88
CA ALA A 34 11.27 5.74 5.03
C ALA A 34 10.44 4.46 5.14
N PRO A 35 10.89 3.32 4.56
CA PRO A 35 10.20 2.05 4.75
C PRO A 35 10.04 1.84 6.25
N GLY A 36 8.81 1.90 6.75
CA GLY A 36 8.55 1.82 8.18
C GLY A 36 8.83 0.40 8.63
N TYR A 37 9.90 0.22 9.40
CA TYR A 37 10.26 -1.05 10.03
C TYR A 37 9.58 -1.23 11.41
N THR A 38 8.57 -0.43 11.73
CA THR A 38 7.96 -0.34 13.07
C THR A 38 6.43 -0.32 13.01
N GLY A 39 5.78 -1.44 13.36
CA GLY A 39 4.32 -1.63 13.41
C GLY A 39 3.78 -3.00 12.95
N GLU A 40 2.54 -3.30 13.29
CA GLU A 40 1.77 -4.41 12.69
C GLU A 40 1.38 -4.05 11.24
N ASN A 41 1.32 -5.03 10.32
CA ASN A 41 1.01 -4.83 8.89
C ASN A 41 2.05 -4.05 8.06
N GLN A 42 3.33 -4.06 8.46
CA GLN A 42 4.42 -3.44 7.69
C GLN A 42 4.67 -4.10 6.35
N TRP A 43 4.38 -5.39 6.23
CA TRP A 43 4.72 -6.20 5.07
C TRP A 43 3.45 -6.62 4.36
N ASN A 44 3.50 -6.57 3.03
CA ASN A 44 2.37 -6.88 2.20
C ASN A 44 2.79 -7.90 1.14
N PRO A 45 2.26 -9.13 1.18
CA PRO A 45 2.49 -10.11 0.14
C PRO A 45 1.64 -9.75 -1.09
N ARG A 46 2.26 -9.65 -2.26
CA ARG A 46 1.58 -9.29 -3.52
C ARG A 46 1.97 -10.22 -4.65
N ARG A 47 1.09 -10.35 -5.64
CA ARG A 47 1.40 -11.08 -6.87
C ARG A 47 2.14 -10.15 -7.84
N GLU A 48 3.37 -10.51 -8.21
CA GLU A 48 4.17 -9.81 -9.21
C GLU A 48 4.86 -10.79 -10.16
N TYR A 49 4.81 -10.53 -11.47
CA TYR A 49 5.48 -11.36 -12.50
C TYR A 49 5.24 -12.88 -12.33
N GLY A 50 4.00 -13.26 -12.01
CA GLY A 50 3.58 -14.66 -11.84
C GLY A 50 3.94 -15.30 -10.50
N GLY A 51 4.68 -14.61 -9.62
CA GLY A 51 5.04 -15.09 -8.29
C GLY A 51 4.49 -14.21 -7.18
N TRP A 52 4.64 -14.67 -5.95
CA TRP A 52 4.43 -13.90 -4.74
C TRP A 52 5.69 -13.13 -4.38
N VAL A 53 5.52 -11.88 -3.95
CA VAL A 53 6.58 -11.02 -3.45
C VAL A 53 6.24 -10.46 -2.08
N ILE A 54 7.28 -10.21 -1.29
CA ILE A 54 7.18 -9.47 -0.03
C ILE A 54 7.72 -8.06 -0.27
N ARG A 55 6.90 -7.05 -0.02
CA ARG A 55 7.27 -5.63 -0.05
C ARG A 55 6.78 -4.91 1.21
N PRO A 56 7.42 -3.79 1.58
CA PRO A 56 6.85 -2.89 2.57
C PRO A 56 5.47 -2.41 2.12
N ALA A 57 4.53 -2.30 3.04
CA ALA A 57 3.20 -1.73 2.82
C ALA A 57 3.27 -0.20 2.58
N SER A 58 4.33 0.45 3.05
CA SER A 58 4.54 1.89 2.97
C SER A 58 5.94 2.28 2.49
N GLY A 59 6.09 3.55 2.07
CA GLY A 59 7.35 4.07 1.54
C GLY A 59 7.59 3.73 0.06
N TRP A 60 8.68 4.23 -0.48
CA TRP A 60 9.03 4.13 -1.90
C TRP A 60 9.32 2.68 -2.35
N ARG A 61 9.82 1.84 -1.44
CA ARG A 61 10.11 0.41 -1.69
C ARG A 61 8.85 -0.44 -1.95
N ARG A 62 7.65 0.09 -1.68
CA ARG A 62 6.38 -0.55 -2.06
C ARG A 62 6.14 -0.54 -3.57
N ILE A 63 6.84 0.34 -4.30
CA ILE A 63 6.61 0.55 -5.72
C ILE A 63 7.38 -0.49 -6.53
N ARG A 64 6.65 -1.39 -7.17
CA ARG A 64 7.17 -2.50 -7.99
C ARG A 64 8.24 -2.10 -8.99
N TRP A 65 8.07 -0.95 -9.64
CA TRP A 65 8.92 -0.49 -10.74
C TRP A 65 10.19 0.22 -10.28
N ILE A 66 10.28 0.59 -9.00
CA ILE A 66 11.41 1.37 -8.47
C ILE A 66 12.41 0.46 -7.78
N THR A 67 11.95 -0.57 -7.07
CA THR A 67 12.84 -1.48 -6.34
C THR A 67 12.58 -2.94 -6.61
N PRO A 68 13.62 -3.79 -6.56
CA PRO A 68 13.42 -5.22 -6.48
C PRO A 68 12.60 -5.58 -5.21
N PRO A 69 11.83 -6.68 -5.25
CA PRO A 69 11.13 -7.19 -4.07
C PRO A 69 12.14 -7.72 -3.04
N LEU A 70 11.75 -7.75 -1.76
CA LEU A 70 12.62 -8.28 -0.71
C LEU A 70 12.77 -9.80 -0.83
N HIS A 71 11.65 -10.49 -1.06
CA HIS A 71 11.60 -11.92 -1.33
C HIS A 71 10.65 -12.18 -2.50
N TYR A 72 10.92 -13.25 -3.25
CA TYR A 72 10.16 -13.67 -4.41
C TYR A 72 9.99 -15.19 -4.39
N THR A 73 8.79 -15.69 -4.68
CA THR A 73 8.54 -17.12 -4.88
C THR A 73 7.49 -17.38 -5.95
N ARG A 74 7.71 -18.40 -6.79
CA ARG A 74 6.70 -18.93 -7.73
C ARG A 74 6.07 -20.24 -7.25
N ALA A 75 6.59 -20.83 -6.18
CA ALA A 75 6.20 -22.15 -5.73
C ALA A 75 4.77 -22.18 -5.15
N ILE A 76 4.28 -21.04 -4.65
CA ILE A 76 2.97 -20.97 -4.01
C ILE A 76 1.88 -20.65 -5.05
N PRO A 77 0.80 -21.46 -5.13
CA PRO A 77 -0.38 -21.19 -5.94
C PRO A 77 -1.00 -19.80 -5.69
N ALA A 78 -1.84 -19.32 -6.60
CA ALA A 78 -2.41 -17.97 -6.54
C ALA A 78 -3.56 -17.81 -5.54
N ASP A 79 -4.11 -18.94 -5.16
CA ASP A 79 -5.33 -19.16 -4.41
C ASP A 79 -5.03 -19.54 -2.96
N ASP A 80 -3.79 -19.96 -2.67
CA ASP A 80 -3.38 -20.40 -1.34
C ASP A 80 -2.80 -19.24 -0.50
N MET A 81 -3.68 -18.37 0.00
CA MET A 81 -3.28 -17.25 0.87
C MET A 81 -2.70 -17.70 2.21
N TYR A 82 -3.08 -18.89 2.69
CA TYR A 82 -2.59 -19.42 3.96
C TYR A 82 -1.10 -19.74 3.87
N VAL A 83 -0.69 -20.45 2.82
CA VAL A 83 0.72 -20.76 2.55
C VAL A 83 1.54 -19.49 2.26
N VAL A 84 0.94 -18.48 1.62
CA VAL A 84 1.59 -17.17 1.46
C VAL A 84 1.84 -16.50 2.81
N GLY A 85 0.88 -16.54 3.72
CA GLY A 85 1.00 -15.97 5.06
C GLY A 85 2.10 -16.64 5.87
N THR A 86 2.13 -17.97 5.90
CA THR A 86 3.17 -18.72 6.63
C THR A 86 4.56 -18.52 6.03
N TRP A 87 4.69 -18.56 4.70
CA TRP A 87 5.94 -18.23 4.01
C TRP A 87 6.42 -16.82 4.32
N MET A 88 5.50 -15.84 4.36
CA MET A 88 5.85 -14.45 4.67
C MET A 88 6.40 -14.33 6.10
N LEU A 89 5.76 -14.97 7.08
CA LEU A 89 6.22 -14.99 8.46
C LEU A 89 7.62 -15.64 8.57
N GLU A 90 7.82 -16.80 7.95
CA GLU A 90 9.11 -17.50 7.93
C GLU A 90 10.26 -16.64 7.40
N LYS A 91 10.00 -15.79 6.39
CA LYS A 91 11.03 -14.90 5.83
C LYS A 91 11.31 -13.66 6.66
N LEU A 92 10.34 -13.20 7.45
CA LEU A 92 10.43 -11.97 8.22
C LEU A 92 10.88 -12.17 9.67
N GLU A 93 10.74 -13.38 10.22
CA GLU A 93 11.21 -13.74 11.57
C GLU A 93 12.71 -14.09 11.65
N LYS A 94 13.41 -14.02 10.51
CA LYS A 94 14.82 -14.41 10.38
C LYS A 94 15.77 -13.21 10.50
#